data_AF-A0A3C2DAJ2-F1
#
_entry.id   AF-A0A3C2DAJ2-F1
#
_cell.length_a   1.000
_cell.length_b   1.000
_cell.length_c   1.000
_cell.angle_alpha   90.00
_cell.angle_beta   90.00
_cell.angle_gamma   90.00
#
_symmetry.space_group_name_H-M   'P 1'
#
loop_
_entity.id
_entity.type
_entity.pdbx_description
1 polymer ?
#
loop_
_entity_poly.entity_id
_entity_poly.type
_entity_poly.pdbx_seq_one_letter_code
_entity_poly.pdbx_strand_id
1 'polypeptide(L)'
;MENQDKLLNDITTQEYQYGFVTDIETDVIPKGLSEDVVRLISFKKKEPEFMLEFRLKAYREWLKMKAPEWAHLRIPPIDFQETIYYAAPRTSPKYQSLDEVDPELLETFKKLGIPIEEQKHLAGVAVDVVMDSVSVTTTFKKVLGEKGIIFCSFSEALIEHPELIKKYLGMSVPITDNFFAALNSAVFSDGSFCYIPKGVRCPMELSTYFRINTAGTGQFERTLIIAEDDSYVSYLEGCTAPMRDENQLHAAVVEIIAMDRAEVKYSTVQNWYPGDKNGIGGIYNFVTKRGICRGESSKISWTQVETGSAITWKYPSCVLIGDNSVGEFNSVALTNHHQQADTGTKMIHIGKNTKSTIVSKGISAGKSDNSYRGLVKVMPGATNSRNYSQCDSLLLGSTCGAHTFPYIEVGNKSSIIEHEATTSKIGEDQIFYCNQRGISTEDAIGMIVNGYAREVLNKLPMEFAVEAQKLLAISLEGSVG
;
A
#
# COMPACT_ATOMS: atom_id res chain seq x y z
N MET A 1 -23.56 33.31 -19.36
CA MET A 1 -22.13 33.64 -19.18
C MET A 1 -21.79 33.75 -17.69
N GLU A 2 -22.51 34.52 -16.87
CA GLU A 2 -22.20 34.64 -15.42
C GLU A 2 -22.32 33.36 -14.55
N ASN A 3 -23.08 32.34 -14.97
CA ASN A 3 -23.23 31.08 -14.22
C ASN A 3 -22.18 30.01 -14.60
N GLN A 4 -21.50 30.16 -15.74
CA GLN A 4 -20.44 29.24 -16.19
C GLN A 4 -19.11 29.61 -15.52
N ASP A 5 -18.82 30.90 -15.38
CA ASP A 5 -17.62 31.40 -14.69
C ASP A 5 -17.66 31.15 -13.17
N LYS A 6 -18.86 31.06 -12.57
CA LYS A 6 -19.03 30.62 -11.17
C LYS A 6 -18.75 29.13 -10.98
N LEU A 7 -19.26 28.28 -11.88
CA LEU A 7 -18.98 26.84 -11.85
C LEU A 7 -17.48 26.56 -12.09
N LEU A 8 -16.87 27.26 -13.06
CA LEU A 8 -15.43 27.17 -13.33
C LEU A 8 -14.56 27.66 -12.17
N ASN A 9 -14.97 28.73 -11.47
CA ASN A 9 -14.26 29.18 -10.26
C ASN A 9 -14.48 28.24 -9.07
N ASP A 10 -15.68 27.71 -8.85
CA ASP A 10 -15.97 26.74 -7.78
C ASP A 10 -15.29 25.38 -8.01
N ILE A 11 -15.03 25.01 -9.28
CA ILE A 11 -14.36 23.74 -9.67
C ILE A 11 -12.84 23.88 -9.69
N THR A 12 -12.28 25.00 -10.17
CA THR A 12 -10.82 25.25 -10.09
C THR A 12 -10.32 25.53 -8.68
N THR A 13 -11.24 25.74 -7.72
CA THR A 13 -10.98 25.84 -6.29
C THR A 13 -11.46 24.63 -5.49
N GLN A 14 -11.83 23.50 -6.12
CA GLN A 14 -12.12 22.28 -5.36
C GLN A 14 -10.85 21.78 -4.66
N GLU A 15 -10.71 22.21 -3.41
CA GLU A 15 -9.74 21.71 -2.45
C GLU A 15 -9.90 20.19 -2.31
N TYR A 16 -8.79 19.49 -2.11
CA TYR A 16 -8.78 18.06 -1.86
C TYR A 16 -9.81 17.69 -0.78
N GLN A 17 -10.88 17.00 -1.17
CA GLN A 17 -12.10 16.83 -0.37
C GLN A 17 -11.86 16.14 0.98
N TYR A 18 -10.77 15.36 1.09
CA TYR A 18 -10.40 14.64 2.31
C TYR A 18 -9.35 15.39 3.16
N GLY A 19 -9.13 16.68 2.90
CA GLY A 19 -8.02 17.46 3.43
C GLY A 19 -8.10 17.87 4.90
N PHE A 20 -9.19 17.53 5.58
CA PHE A 20 -9.50 18.03 6.92
C PHE A 20 -8.66 17.36 8.03
N VAL A 21 -8.35 18.13 9.09
CA VAL A 21 -7.62 17.69 10.28
C VAL A 21 -8.60 17.51 11.44
N THR A 22 -8.42 16.47 12.25
CA THR A 22 -9.18 16.25 13.50
C THR A 22 -8.31 16.68 14.68
N ASP A 23 -8.85 17.47 15.61
CA ASP A 23 -8.09 18.03 16.73
C ASP A 23 -8.11 17.08 17.93
N ILE A 24 -7.19 16.10 17.95
CA ILE A 24 -7.07 15.09 19.02
C ILE A 24 -5.83 15.37 19.87
N GLU A 25 -5.99 15.46 21.20
CA GLU A 25 -4.86 15.57 22.13
C GLU A 25 -3.90 14.37 21.98
N THR A 26 -2.67 14.64 21.55
CA THR A 26 -1.69 13.62 21.15
C THR A 26 -0.43 13.68 22.03
N ASP A 27 0.01 12.53 22.54
CA ASP A 27 1.30 12.34 23.19
C ASP A 27 2.38 12.11 22.13
N VAL A 28 3.30 13.06 22.00
CA VAL A 28 4.39 13.07 21.03
C VAL A 28 5.74 13.00 21.73
N ILE A 29 6.67 12.25 21.16
CA ILE A 29 8.07 12.28 21.59
C ILE A 29 8.82 13.45 20.93
N PRO A 30 9.99 13.87 21.47
CA PRO A 30 10.82 14.87 20.80
C PRO A 30 11.23 14.44 19.40
N LYS A 31 11.48 15.43 18.53
CA LYS A 31 12.08 15.22 17.22
C LYS A 31 13.46 14.56 17.34
N GLY A 32 13.81 13.80 16.32
CA GLY A 32 15.12 13.17 16.21
C GLY A 32 15.07 11.66 16.32
N LEU A 33 16.12 11.03 15.80
CA LEU A 33 16.29 9.59 15.88
C LEU A 33 17.61 9.26 16.57
N SER A 34 17.50 8.56 17.71
CA SER A 34 18.62 8.10 18.54
C SER A 34 18.31 6.75 19.18
N GLU A 35 19.30 6.08 19.79
CA GLU A 35 19.04 4.87 20.57
C GLU A 35 18.06 5.14 21.73
N ASP A 36 18.09 6.34 22.33
CA ASP A 36 17.21 6.71 23.43
C ASP A 36 15.76 6.87 22.96
N VAL A 37 15.55 7.43 21.76
CA VAL A 37 14.24 7.49 21.12
C VAL A 37 13.70 6.08 20.85
N VAL A 38 14.51 5.18 20.33
CA VAL A 38 14.12 3.78 20.10
C VAL A 38 13.74 3.08 21.42
N ARG A 39 14.52 3.28 22.48
CA ARG A 39 14.20 2.77 23.83
C ARG A 39 12.91 3.36 24.38
N LEU A 40 12.67 4.66 24.16
CA LEU A 40 11.47 5.35 24.60
C LEU A 40 10.21 4.81 23.90
N ILE A 41 10.27 4.57 22.59
CA ILE A 41 9.18 3.96 21.81
C ILE A 41 8.84 2.58 22.40
N SER A 42 9.86 1.72 22.56
CA SER A 42 9.70 0.37 23.09
C SER A 42 9.14 0.38 24.52
N PHE A 43 9.61 1.30 25.37
CA PHE A 43 9.11 1.48 26.73
C PHE A 43 7.64 1.94 26.76
N LYS A 44 7.26 2.95 25.96
CA LYS A 44 5.87 3.44 25.88
C LYS A 44 4.91 2.35 25.41
N LYS A 45 5.35 1.51 24.46
CA LYS A 45 4.57 0.39 23.91
C LYS A 45 4.61 -0.88 24.77
N LYS A 46 5.38 -0.89 25.87
CA LYS A 46 5.54 -2.02 26.80
C LYS A 46 5.97 -3.31 26.09
N GLU A 47 6.91 -3.18 25.16
CA GLU A 47 7.34 -4.31 24.33
C GLU A 47 8.22 -5.31 25.12
N PRO A 48 8.21 -6.60 24.74
CA PRO A 48 9.17 -7.57 25.25
C PRO A 48 10.63 -7.23 24.88
N GLU A 49 11.59 -7.71 25.67
CA GLU A 49 13.02 -7.40 25.50
C GLU A 49 13.57 -7.78 24.12
N PHE A 50 13.12 -8.89 23.53
CA PHE A 50 13.57 -9.30 22.20
C PHE A 50 13.19 -8.28 21.11
N MET A 51 12.08 -7.57 21.29
CA MET A 51 11.61 -6.55 20.35
C MET A 51 12.47 -5.29 20.45
N LEU A 52 12.83 -4.87 21.67
CA LEU A 52 13.79 -3.80 21.89
C LEU A 52 15.15 -4.11 21.22
N GLU A 53 15.66 -5.33 21.39
CA GLU A 53 16.89 -5.73 20.72
C GLU A 53 16.77 -5.69 19.20
N PHE A 54 15.65 -6.14 18.64
CA PHE A 54 15.37 -6.07 17.20
C PHE A 54 15.46 -4.63 16.70
N ARG A 55 14.79 -3.69 17.38
CA ARG A 55 14.81 -2.26 17.03
C ARG A 55 16.19 -1.65 17.12
N LEU A 56 16.93 -1.91 18.19
CA LEU A 56 18.29 -1.39 18.37
C LEU A 56 19.26 -1.93 17.32
N LYS A 57 19.15 -3.22 16.96
CA LYS A 57 19.93 -3.81 15.86
C LYS A 57 19.59 -3.13 14.52
N ALA A 58 18.30 -2.91 14.25
CA ALA A 58 17.85 -2.22 13.04
C ALA A 58 18.40 -0.78 12.95
N TYR A 59 18.32 -0.01 14.04
CA TYR A 59 18.87 1.34 14.11
C TYR A 59 20.38 1.37 13.85
N ARG A 60 21.13 0.47 14.48
CA ARG A 60 22.58 0.38 14.29
C ARG A 60 22.98 0.00 12.87
N GLU A 61 22.20 -0.85 12.20
CA GLU A 61 22.45 -1.13 10.79
C GLU A 61 22.05 0.02 9.87
N TRP A 62 20.94 0.70 10.17
CA TRP A 62 20.53 1.88 9.42
C TRP A 62 21.61 2.97 9.42
N LEU A 63 22.28 3.23 10.55
CA LEU A 63 23.39 4.18 10.63
C LEU A 63 24.59 3.87 9.71
N LYS A 64 24.76 2.60 9.31
CA LYS A 64 25.83 2.18 8.38
C LYS A 64 25.40 2.26 6.91
N MET A 65 24.11 2.39 6.65
CA MET A 65 23.56 2.43 5.30
C MET A 65 23.60 3.85 4.72
N LYS A 66 23.67 3.93 3.39
CA LYS A 66 23.48 5.17 2.64
C LYS A 66 22.08 5.16 2.02
N ALA A 67 21.44 6.33 1.99
CA ALA A 67 20.19 6.49 1.28
C ALA A 67 20.41 6.16 -0.22
N PRO A 68 19.55 5.33 -0.84
CA PRO A 68 19.72 4.93 -2.23
C PRO A 68 19.32 6.06 -3.21
N GLU A 69 20.12 6.25 -4.26
CA GLU A 69 19.93 7.32 -5.27
C GLU A 69 19.68 6.77 -6.70
N TRP A 70 19.48 5.46 -6.85
CA TRP A 70 19.44 4.80 -8.16
C TRP A 70 18.07 4.84 -8.85
N ALA A 71 16.99 5.15 -8.12
CA ALA A 71 15.64 5.17 -8.69
C ALA A 71 15.45 6.35 -9.65
N HIS A 72 14.49 6.23 -10.56
CA HIS A 72 14.12 7.33 -11.45
C HIS A 72 13.22 8.35 -10.73
N LEU A 73 13.74 8.90 -9.63
CA LEU A 73 13.02 9.78 -8.71
C LEU A 73 13.95 10.94 -8.32
N ARG A 74 13.39 12.14 -8.29
CA ARG A 74 14.04 13.33 -7.73
C ARG A 74 13.50 13.54 -6.32
N ILE A 75 14.21 12.97 -5.35
CA ILE A 75 13.85 13.03 -3.93
C ILE A 75 14.62 14.20 -3.30
N PRO A 76 13.94 15.23 -2.76
CA PRO A 76 14.60 16.27 -1.98
C PRO A 76 15.30 15.67 -0.74
N PRO A 77 16.37 16.28 -0.22
CA PRO A 77 16.99 15.83 1.02
C PRO A 77 15.97 15.75 2.15
N ILE A 78 15.91 14.60 2.82
CA ILE A 78 15.03 14.36 3.96
C ILE A 78 15.87 14.47 5.23
N ASP A 79 15.50 15.40 6.11
CA ASP A 79 16.12 15.49 7.43
C ASP A 79 15.42 14.56 8.41
N PHE A 80 15.98 13.36 8.58
CA PHE A 80 15.48 12.37 9.52
C PHE A 80 15.56 12.80 10.99
N GLN A 81 16.31 13.85 11.33
CA GLN A 81 16.37 14.36 12.70
C GLN A 81 15.26 15.38 13.01
N GLU A 82 14.59 15.92 11.99
CA GLU A 82 13.44 16.81 12.16
C GLU A 82 12.09 16.09 12.27
N THR A 83 12.09 14.76 12.05
CA THR A 83 10.88 13.93 12.10
C THR A 83 10.52 13.53 13.53
N ILE A 84 9.21 13.50 13.82
CA ILE A 84 8.65 12.86 15.02
C ILE A 84 8.32 11.40 14.68
N TYR A 85 8.92 10.47 15.44
CA TYR A 85 8.81 9.02 15.18
C TYR A 85 7.74 8.31 16.01
N TYR A 86 7.12 9.02 16.96
CA TYR A 86 6.04 8.49 17.77
C TYR A 86 5.05 9.60 18.12
N ALA A 87 3.79 9.33 17.80
CA ALA A 87 2.63 10.08 18.20
C ALA A 87 1.55 9.07 18.56
N ALA A 88 0.84 9.29 19.66
CA ALA A 88 -0.31 8.46 20.03
C ALA A 88 -1.38 9.33 20.73
N PRO A 89 -2.68 9.16 20.45
CA PRO A 89 -3.73 9.87 21.18
C PRO A 89 -3.64 9.64 22.70
N ARG A 90 -3.71 10.70 23.51
CA ARG A 90 -3.60 10.64 24.99
C ARG A 90 -4.72 9.84 25.63
N THR A 91 -5.91 9.98 25.10
CA THR A 91 -7.06 9.12 25.38
C THR A 91 -7.10 8.05 24.30
N SER A 92 -6.64 6.84 24.61
CA SER A 92 -7.01 5.64 23.85
C SER A 92 -8.34 5.16 24.42
N PRO A 93 -9.48 5.49 23.81
CA PRO A 93 -10.72 5.03 24.37
C PRO A 93 -10.82 3.56 23.96
N LYS A 94 -10.90 2.67 24.95
CA LYS A 94 -11.21 1.26 24.71
C LYS A 94 -12.67 1.17 24.28
N TYR A 95 -12.97 1.58 23.06
CA TYR A 95 -14.32 1.48 22.51
C TYR A 95 -14.63 0.01 22.26
N GLN A 96 -15.61 -0.52 22.99
CA GLN A 96 -16.08 -1.90 22.81
C GLN A 96 -17.05 -2.02 21.63
N SER A 97 -17.51 -0.89 21.09
CA SER A 97 -18.38 -0.81 19.92
C SER A 97 -18.21 0.50 19.15
N LEU A 98 -18.61 0.49 17.87
CA LEU A 98 -18.66 1.68 16.99
C LEU A 98 -19.52 2.81 17.56
N ASP A 99 -20.48 2.50 18.44
CA ASP A 99 -21.39 3.49 19.04
C ASP A 99 -20.73 4.25 20.20
N GLU A 100 -19.57 3.81 20.70
CA GLU A 100 -18.80 4.51 21.73
C GLU A 100 -17.75 5.45 21.14
N VAL A 101 -17.43 5.29 19.85
CA VAL A 101 -16.41 6.08 19.14
C VAL A 101 -16.74 7.57 19.19
N ASP A 102 -15.72 8.41 19.38
CA ASP A 102 -15.86 9.87 19.42
C ASP A 102 -16.73 10.37 18.23
N PRO A 103 -17.80 11.15 18.48
CA PRO A 103 -18.64 11.73 17.44
C PRO A 103 -17.87 12.44 16.33
N GLU A 104 -16.72 13.05 16.65
CA GLU A 104 -15.86 13.74 15.68
C GLU A 104 -15.12 12.75 14.76
N LEU A 105 -14.76 11.56 15.26
CA LEU A 105 -14.22 10.45 14.48
C LEU A 105 -15.29 9.86 13.55
N LEU A 106 -16.52 9.70 14.04
CA LEU A 106 -17.65 9.20 13.26
C LEU A 106 -18.06 10.17 12.15
N GLU A 107 -18.11 11.48 12.42
CA GLU A 107 -18.27 12.52 11.41
C GLU A 107 -17.15 12.48 10.36
N THR A 108 -15.92 12.29 10.83
CA THR A 108 -14.74 12.17 10.00
C THR A 108 -14.86 11.00 9.01
N PHE A 109 -15.26 9.82 9.46
CA PHE A 109 -15.50 8.68 8.57
C PHE A 109 -16.65 8.91 7.59
N LYS A 110 -17.73 9.56 8.04
CA LYS A 110 -18.86 9.94 7.18
C LYS A 110 -18.44 10.92 6.08
N LYS A 111 -17.55 11.88 6.39
CA LYS A 111 -16.95 12.83 5.42
C LYS A 111 -15.98 12.17 4.44
N LEU A 112 -15.25 11.14 4.89
CA LEU A 112 -14.40 10.33 4.00
C LEU A 112 -15.22 9.48 3.00
N GLY A 113 -16.55 9.44 3.11
CA GLY A 113 -17.38 8.58 2.29
C GLY A 113 -17.23 7.09 2.62
N ILE A 114 -16.63 6.76 3.77
CA ILE A 114 -16.54 5.39 4.29
C ILE A 114 -17.92 5.08 4.87
N PRO A 115 -18.70 4.19 4.25
CA PRO A 115 -20.10 4.06 4.60
C PRO A 115 -20.25 3.16 5.84
N ILE A 116 -20.09 3.75 7.03
CA ILE A 116 -20.20 3.03 8.32
C ILE A 116 -21.60 2.40 8.51
N GLU A 117 -22.66 3.05 8.01
CA GLU A 117 -24.03 2.51 8.09
C GLU A 117 -24.27 1.37 7.08
N GLU A 118 -23.60 1.41 5.93
CA GLU A 118 -23.64 0.35 4.92
C GLU A 118 -22.80 -0.85 5.39
N GLN A 119 -21.75 -0.63 6.20
CA GLN A 119 -21.01 -1.68 6.93
C GLN A 119 -21.84 -2.45 7.96
N LYS A 120 -22.92 -1.86 8.53
CA LYS A 120 -23.89 -2.62 9.34
C LYS A 120 -24.72 -3.60 8.48
N HIS A 121 -24.81 -3.39 7.16
CA HIS A 121 -25.49 -4.25 6.20
C HIS A 121 -24.54 -5.16 5.39
N LEU A 122 -23.24 -4.85 5.34
CA LEU A 122 -22.22 -5.68 4.70
C LEU A 122 -21.94 -6.92 5.54
N ALA A 123 -22.69 -7.98 5.26
CA ALA A 123 -22.44 -9.30 5.82
C ALA A 123 -21.06 -9.82 5.36
N GLY A 124 -20.03 -9.67 6.21
CA GLY A 124 -18.79 -10.45 6.10
C GLY A 124 -17.51 -9.72 5.71
N VAL A 125 -17.22 -8.54 6.29
CA VAL A 125 -15.88 -7.92 6.26
C VAL A 125 -15.47 -7.49 7.68
N ALA A 126 -14.28 -7.89 8.13
CA ALA A 126 -13.71 -7.42 9.40
C ALA A 126 -12.81 -6.22 9.15
N VAL A 127 -13.09 -5.08 9.78
CA VAL A 127 -12.34 -3.84 9.59
C VAL A 127 -11.60 -3.50 10.89
N ASP A 128 -10.29 -3.26 10.77
CA ASP A 128 -9.47 -2.63 11.80
C ASP A 128 -9.07 -1.22 11.33
N VAL A 129 -9.44 -0.20 12.10
CA VAL A 129 -9.15 1.19 11.75
C VAL A 129 -7.96 1.68 12.56
N VAL A 130 -6.90 2.09 11.88
CA VAL A 130 -5.66 2.58 12.48
C VAL A 130 -5.55 4.10 12.22
N MET A 131 -5.52 4.88 13.30
CA MET A 131 -5.30 6.33 13.26
C MET A 131 -4.00 6.67 14.00
N ASP A 132 -3.13 7.48 13.37
CA ASP A 132 -1.90 7.99 13.99
C ASP A 132 -1.08 6.92 14.73
N SER A 133 -0.96 5.72 14.15
CA SER A 133 -0.24 4.57 14.71
C SER A 133 -0.89 3.87 15.93
N VAL A 134 -2.23 3.90 16.04
CA VAL A 134 -3.00 3.10 17.02
C VAL A 134 -4.28 2.53 16.39
N SER A 135 -4.49 1.22 16.53
CA SER A 135 -5.76 0.54 16.20
C SER A 135 -6.91 0.96 17.14
N VAL A 136 -8.07 1.30 16.58
CA VAL A 136 -9.23 1.85 17.29
C VAL A 136 -10.25 0.77 17.68
N THR A 137 -10.58 -0.19 16.80
CA THR A 137 -11.51 -1.31 17.09
C THR A 137 -11.43 -2.40 16.02
N THR A 138 -11.47 -3.68 16.40
CA THR A 138 -11.66 -4.81 15.46
C THR A 138 -13.08 -5.38 15.58
N THR A 139 -13.92 -5.15 14.57
CA THR A 139 -15.20 -5.85 14.45
C THR A 139 -14.96 -7.34 14.12
N PHE A 140 -15.77 -8.26 14.64
CA PHE A 140 -15.68 -9.72 14.41
C PHE A 140 -14.54 -10.51 15.08
N LYS A 141 -13.79 -9.93 16.03
CA LYS A 141 -12.73 -10.65 16.78
C LYS A 141 -13.17 -12.02 17.34
N LYS A 142 -14.41 -12.12 17.85
CA LYS A 142 -14.98 -13.37 18.37
C LYS A 142 -15.18 -14.44 17.28
N VAL A 143 -15.72 -14.06 16.12
CA VAL A 143 -16.00 -14.98 15.00
C VAL A 143 -14.70 -15.50 14.37
N LEU A 144 -13.70 -14.63 14.25
CA LEU A 144 -12.36 -15.00 13.78
C LEU A 144 -11.67 -15.92 14.80
N GLY A 145 -11.75 -15.58 16.09
CA GLY A 145 -11.19 -16.37 17.19
C GLY A 145 -11.79 -17.78 17.31
N GLU A 146 -13.08 -17.96 17.03
CA GLU A 146 -13.73 -19.29 17.00
C GLU A 146 -13.12 -20.23 15.95
N LYS A 147 -12.53 -19.68 14.89
CA LYS A 147 -11.79 -20.42 13.85
C LYS A 147 -10.27 -20.46 14.08
N GLY A 148 -9.80 -19.89 15.19
CA GLY A 148 -8.38 -19.76 15.51
C GLY A 148 -7.63 -18.71 14.67
N ILE A 149 -8.35 -17.86 13.96
CA ILE A 149 -7.75 -16.74 13.21
C ILE A 149 -7.42 -15.62 14.19
N ILE A 150 -6.19 -15.12 14.11
CA ILE A 150 -5.75 -13.94 14.87
C ILE A 150 -5.69 -12.78 13.90
N PHE A 151 -6.46 -11.73 14.18
CA PHE A 151 -6.40 -10.46 13.47
C PHE A 151 -6.49 -9.34 14.50
N CYS A 152 -5.38 -8.63 14.68
CA CYS A 152 -5.24 -7.58 15.67
C CYS A 152 -4.10 -6.62 15.30
N SER A 153 -3.91 -5.57 16.11
CA SER A 153 -2.76 -4.68 15.96
C SER A 153 -1.43 -5.41 16.20
N PHE A 154 -0.36 -4.90 15.59
CA PHE A 154 0.98 -5.45 15.82
C PHE A 154 1.39 -5.32 17.29
N SER A 155 1.03 -4.19 17.93
CA SER A 155 1.29 -3.94 19.35
C SER A 155 0.62 -4.98 20.26
N GLU A 156 -0.62 -5.36 19.96
CA GLU A 156 -1.35 -6.40 20.70
C GLU A 156 -0.74 -7.79 20.48
N ALA A 157 -0.38 -8.12 19.24
CA ALA A 157 0.25 -9.40 18.92
C ALA A 157 1.60 -9.60 19.61
N LEU A 158 2.36 -8.55 19.86
CA LEU A 158 3.61 -8.60 20.64
C LEU A 158 3.38 -9.01 22.10
N ILE A 159 2.23 -8.67 22.68
CA ILE A 159 1.90 -8.96 24.08
C ILE A 159 1.21 -10.32 24.18
N GLU A 160 0.20 -10.57 23.33
CA GLU A 160 -0.63 -11.78 23.40
C GLU A 160 0.03 -12.99 22.72
N HIS A 161 0.84 -12.77 21.69
CA HIS A 161 1.45 -13.81 20.85
C HIS A 161 2.95 -13.61 20.56
N PRO A 162 3.79 -13.32 21.58
CA PRO A 162 5.21 -12.98 21.38
C PRO A 162 6.01 -14.08 20.66
N GLU A 163 5.68 -15.35 20.88
CA GLU A 163 6.36 -16.48 20.25
C GLU A 163 6.13 -16.55 18.72
N LEU A 164 4.93 -16.19 18.26
CA LEU A 164 4.64 -16.13 16.82
C LEU A 164 5.39 -14.97 16.18
N ILE A 165 5.36 -13.79 16.80
CA ILE A 165 6.08 -12.62 16.29
C ILE A 165 7.58 -12.91 16.23
N LYS A 166 8.17 -13.44 17.31
CA LYS A 166 9.60 -13.77 17.37
C LYS A 166 10.01 -14.80 16.31
N LYS A 167 9.11 -15.74 15.94
CA LYS A 167 9.38 -16.75 14.91
C LYS A 167 9.40 -16.17 13.50
N TYR A 168 8.51 -15.23 13.18
CA TYR A 168 8.26 -14.81 11.79
C TYR A 168 8.71 -13.39 11.45
N LEU A 169 8.85 -12.49 12.43
CA LEU A 169 9.27 -11.11 12.21
C LEU A 169 10.66 -11.05 11.56
N GLY A 170 10.75 -10.31 10.45
CA GLY A 170 11.99 -10.15 9.71
C GLY A 170 12.40 -11.36 8.87
N MET A 171 11.56 -12.40 8.78
CA MET A 171 11.82 -13.57 7.94
C MET A 171 11.71 -13.21 6.45
N SER A 172 10.76 -12.36 6.09
CA SER A 172 10.57 -11.90 4.72
C SER A 172 11.38 -10.65 4.45
N VAL A 173 11.27 -9.65 5.32
CA VAL A 173 11.95 -8.36 5.20
C VAL A 173 12.89 -8.18 6.39
N PRO A 174 14.16 -8.65 6.30
CA PRO A 174 15.12 -8.53 7.38
C PRO A 174 15.50 -7.06 7.63
N ILE A 175 16.08 -6.78 8.81
CA ILE A 175 16.54 -5.42 9.17
C ILE A 175 17.64 -4.88 8.24
N THR A 176 18.32 -5.76 7.51
CA THR A 176 19.38 -5.41 6.54
C THR A 176 18.86 -5.25 5.11
N ASP A 177 17.55 -5.35 4.88
CA ASP A 177 16.98 -5.43 3.54
C ASP A 177 17.29 -4.19 2.68
N ASN A 178 16.96 -3.02 3.20
CA ASN A 178 17.22 -1.73 2.58
C ASN A 178 17.12 -0.60 3.62
N PHE A 179 17.51 0.61 3.21
CA PHE A 179 17.56 1.79 4.07
C PHE A 179 16.22 2.09 4.77
N PHE A 180 15.10 2.09 4.04
CA PHE A 180 13.78 2.41 4.61
C PHE A 180 13.19 1.26 5.43
N ALA A 181 13.47 0.01 5.08
CA ALA A 181 13.09 -1.15 5.88
C ALA A 181 13.84 -1.19 7.22
N ALA A 182 15.13 -0.83 7.24
CA ALA A 182 15.92 -0.71 8.47
C ALA A 182 15.39 0.42 9.38
N LEU A 183 15.10 1.59 8.79
CA LEU A 183 14.47 2.71 9.48
C LEU A 183 13.13 2.31 10.09
N ASN A 184 12.23 1.75 9.27
CA ASN A 184 10.94 1.25 9.72
C ASN A 184 11.12 0.27 10.88
N SER A 185 12.00 -0.73 10.73
CA SER A 185 12.24 -1.76 11.76
C SER A 185 12.72 -1.19 13.10
N ALA A 186 13.36 -0.02 13.11
CA ALA A 186 13.77 0.66 14.34
C ALA A 186 12.60 1.40 15.02
N VAL A 187 11.71 2.03 14.24
CA VAL A 187 10.79 3.06 14.76
C VAL A 187 9.30 2.77 14.57
N PHE A 188 8.91 1.71 13.85
CA PHE A 188 7.51 1.42 13.57
C PHE A 188 6.71 1.38 14.88
N SER A 189 5.60 2.10 14.93
CA SER A 189 4.85 2.27 16.18
C SER A 189 3.66 1.32 16.27
N ASP A 190 3.10 0.92 15.14
CA ASP A 190 2.00 -0.05 15.09
C ASP A 190 1.90 -0.66 13.68
N GLY A 191 0.82 -1.39 13.42
CA GLY A 191 0.52 -2.03 12.15
C GLY A 191 -0.43 -3.19 12.40
N SER A 192 -0.45 -4.18 11.53
CA SER A 192 -1.41 -5.28 11.64
C SER A 192 -0.74 -6.64 11.70
N PHE A 193 -1.27 -7.51 12.55
CA PHE A 193 -0.87 -8.91 12.61
C PHE A 193 -2.04 -9.80 12.20
N CYS A 194 -1.77 -10.71 11.27
CA CYS A 194 -2.74 -11.69 10.83
C CYS A 194 -2.10 -13.09 10.84
N TYR A 195 -2.74 -14.03 11.53
CA TYR A 195 -2.36 -15.43 11.52
C TYR A 195 -3.57 -16.30 11.17
N ILE A 196 -3.43 -17.11 10.12
CA ILE A 196 -4.43 -18.07 9.67
C ILE A 196 -3.94 -19.48 9.98
N PRO A 197 -4.65 -20.24 10.84
CA PRO A 197 -4.23 -21.56 11.22
C PRO A 197 -4.44 -22.59 10.11
N LYS A 198 -3.80 -23.75 10.28
CA LYS A 198 -3.81 -24.84 9.31
C LYS A 198 -5.23 -25.28 8.94
N GLY A 199 -5.51 -25.44 7.65
CA GLY A 199 -6.78 -25.91 7.11
C GLY A 199 -7.93 -24.91 7.20
N VAL A 200 -7.66 -23.66 7.60
CA VAL A 200 -8.70 -22.64 7.77
C VAL A 200 -8.74 -21.70 6.58
N ARG A 201 -9.90 -21.65 5.94
CA ARG A 201 -10.26 -20.61 4.98
C ARG A 201 -10.96 -19.48 5.74
N CYS A 202 -10.36 -18.29 5.72
CA CYS A 202 -10.95 -17.10 6.35
C CYS A 202 -12.37 -16.88 5.78
N PRO A 203 -13.40 -16.77 6.64
CA PRO A 203 -14.78 -16.70 6.19
C PRO A 203 -15.15 -15.34 5.58
N MET A 204 -14.28 -14.34 5.73
CA MET A 204 -14.48 -12.96 5.33
C MET A 204 -13.17 -12.34 4.85
N GLU A 205 -13.30 -11.21 4.17
CA GLU A 205 -12.18 -10.33 3.84
C GLU A 205 -11.73 -9.59 5.12
N LEU A 206 -10.43 -9.52 5.34
CA LEU A 206 -9.85 -8.71 6.40
C LEU A 206 -9.46 -7.36 5.81
N SER A 207 -9.82 -6.26 6.47
CA SER A 207 -9.52 -4.92 5.99
C SER A 207 -8.87 -4.10 7.08
N THR A 208 -7.87 -3.32 6.70
CA THR A 208 -7.21 -2.34 7.56
C THR A 208 -7.25 -0.99 6.88
N TYR A 209 -7.67 0.03 7.62
CA TYR A 209 -7.73 1.38 7.10
C TYR A 209 -6.80 2.30 7.89
N PHE A 210 -5.80 2.84 7.20
CA PHE A 210 -4.79 3.73 7.76
C PHE A 210 -5.10 5.19 7.42
N ARG A 211 -5.12 6.05 8.43
CA ARG A 211 -5.19 7.51 8.25
C ARG A 211 -4.09 8.23 9.02
N ILE A 212 -3.38 9.13 8.31
CA ILE A 212 -2.44 10.07 8.92
C ILE A 212 -3.23 11.29 9.40
N ASN A 213 -3.12 11.70 10.65
CA ASN A 213 -3.81 12.88 11.18
C ASN A 213 -2.82 13.90 11.77
N THR A 214 -1.75 13.46 12.43
CA THR A 214 -0.82 14.36 13.13
C THR A 214 0.19 15.04 12.18
N ALA A 215 0.53 16.31 12.46
CA ALA A 215 1.51 17.12 11.71
C ALA A 215 2.95 16.73 12.04
N GLY A 216 3.87 16.80 11.06
CA GLY A 216 5.31 16.59 11.31
C GLY A 216 5.73 15.18 11.77
N THR A 217 4.81 14.20 11.73
CA THR A 217 5.08 12.80 12.06
C THR A 217 5.44 12.02 10.80
N GLY A 218 6.37 11.07 10.94
CA GLY A 218 6.56 10.02 9.95
C GLY A 218 5.66 8.84 10.28
N GLN A 219 4.95 8.29 9.28
CA GLN A 219 4.16 7.08 9.48
C GLN A 219 5.03 5.86 9.17
N PHE A 220 5.27 5.05 10.19
CA PHE A 220 6.01 3.80 10.09
C PHE A 220 5.13 2.69 10.63
N GLU A 221 4.65 1.86 9.71
CA GLU A 221 3.80 0.72 10.04
C GLU A 221 4.41 -0.59 9.58
N ARG A 222 4.06 -1.67 10.27
CA ARG A 222 4.50 -3.01 9.91
C ARG A 222 3.36 -3.99 9.93
N THR A 223 3.11 -4.63 8.79
CA THR A 223 2.08 -5.67 8.64
C THR A 223 2.75 -7.04 8.49
N LEU A 224 2.31 -8.01 9.29
CA LEU A 224 2.81 -9.39 9.25
C LEU A 224 1.62 -10.35 9.08
N ILE A 225 1.59 -11.06 7.95
CA ILE A 225 0.56 -12.03 7.60
C ILE A 225 1.19 -13.42 7.48
N ILE A 226 0.67 -14.37 8.24
CA ILE A 226 1.11 -15.77 8.25
C ILE A 226 -0.07 -16.65 7.87
N ALA A 227 0.08 -17.41 6.79
CA ALA A 227 -0.90 -18.37 6.32
C ALA A 227 -0.29 -19.77 6.43
N GLU A 228 -0.73 -20.55 7.41
CA GLU A 228 -0.28 -21.93 7.64
C GLU A 228 -0.83 -22.89 6.57
N ASP A 229 -0.45 -24.17 6.62
CA ASP A 229 -0.80 -25.12 5.56
C ASP A 229 -2.31 -25.15 5.27
N ASP A 230 -2.70 -25.31 4.00
CA ASP A 230 -4.09 -25.45 3.57
C ASP A 230 -5.00 -24.27 3.98
N SER A 231 -4.43 -23.09 4.23
CA SER A 231 -5.17 -21.90 4.65
C SER A 231 -5.44 -20.91 3.52
N TYR A 232 -6.43 -20.04 3.72
CA TYR A 232 -6.72 -18.95 2.78
C TYR A 232 -7.09 -17.68 3.53
N VAL A 233 -6.55 -16.56 3.09
CA VAL A 233 -6.97 -15.23 3.51
C VAL A 233 -6.93 -14.26 2.35
N SER A 234 -7.87 -13.32 2.39
CA SER A 234 -7.83 -12.16 1.53
C SER A 234 -7.87 -10.92 2.43
N TYR A 235 -6.83 -10.11 2.28
CA TYR A 235 -6.51 -8.99 3.14
C TYR A 235 -6.46 -7.73 2.29
N LEU A 236 -7.04 -6.66 2.80
CA LEU A 236 -7.09 -5.35 2.19
C LEU A 236 -6.44 -4.31 3.09
N GLU A 237 -5.68 -3.44 2.46
CA GLU A 237 -5.11 -2.23 3.05
C GLU A 237 -5.65 -1.01 2.30
N GLY A 238 -6.40 -0.15 3.02
CA GLY A 238 -6.80 1.16 2.55
C GLY A 238 -5.97 2.25 3.23
N CYS A 239 -5.48 3.24 2.48
CA CYS A 239 -4.83 4.41 3.09
C CYS A 239 -5.38 5.71 2.52
N THR A 240 -5.67 6.68 3.39
CA THR A 240 -5.97 8.07 3.02
C THR A 240 -5.24 9.06 3.92
N ALA A 241 -4.93 10.26 3.40
CA ALA A 241 -4.33 11.34 4.18
C ALA A 241 -5.06 12.67 4.02
N PRO A 242 -4.93 13.59 4.99
CA PRO A 242 -5.33 14.98 4.91
C PRO A 242 -4.37 15.81 4.06
N MET A 243 -4.80 17.03 3.72
CA MET A 243 -4.08 17.98 2.88
C MET A 243 -3.09 18.76 3.75
N ARG A 244 -1.80 18.78 3.34
CA ARG A 244 -0.74 19.47 4.09
C ARG A 244 0.33 20.00 3.14
N ASP A 245 0.82 21.20 3.45
CA ASP A 245 1.89 21.86 2.68
C ASP A 245 3.28 21.24 2.95
N GLU A 246 3.47 20.59 4.09
CA GLU A 246 4.71 19.89 4.46
C GLU A 246 4.73 18.46 3.92
N ASN A 247 5.89 18.02 3.39
CA ASN A 247 6.07 16.64 2.96
C ASN A 247 6.10 15.68 4.16
N GLN A 248 5.27 14.64 4.10
CA GLN A 248 5.23 13.58 5.09
C GLN A 248 5.83 12.29 4.53
N LEU A 249 6.61 11.60 5.35
CA LEU A 249 7.19 10.30 5.00
C LEU A 249 6.30 9.17 5.51
N HIS A 250 5.79 8.38 4.58
CA HIS A 250 5.15 7.10 4.84
C HIS A 250 6.09 5.98 4.42
N ALA A 251 6.58 5.19 5.39
CA ALA A 251 7.47 4.07 5.15
C ALA A 251 6.94 2.81 5.84
N ALA A 252 6.14 2.04 5.10
CA ALA A 252 5.57 0.78 5.56
C ALA A 252 6.43 -0.44 5.20
N VAL A 253 6.35 -1.48 6.03
CA VAL A 253 6.90 -2.80 5.74
C VAL A 253 5.78 -3.84 5.82
N VAL A 254 5.65 -4.67 4.78
CA VAL A 254 4.67 -5.77 4.75
C VAL A 254 5.39 -7.08 4.53
N GLU A 255 5.18 -8.02 5.45
CA GLU A 255 5.71 -9.37 5.40
C GLU A 255 4.57 -10.38 5.26
N ILE A 256 4.60 -11.20 4.21
CA ILE A 256 3.67 -12.31 4.02
C ILE A 256 4.44 -13.62 3.99
N ILE A 257 4.01 -14.60 4.78
CA ILE A 257 4.56 -15.96 4.77
C ILE A 257 3.42 -16.93 4.46
N ALA A 258 3.49 -17.60 3.31
CA ALA A 258 2.54 -18.62 2.89
C ALA A 258 3.19 -20.02 2.95
N MET A 259 2.60 -20.90 3.76
CA MET A 259 3.02 -22.30 3.95
C MET A 259 2.34 -23.23 2.93
N ASP A 260 2.36 -24.55 3.13
CA ASP A 260 2.00 -25.50 2.07
C ASP A 260 0.54 -25.35 1.64
N ARG A 261 0.27 -25.20 0.33
CA ARG A 261 -1.07 -25.03 -0.25
C ARG A 261 -1.85 -23.83 0.32
N ALA A 262 -1.17 -22.89 0.98
CA ALA A 262 -1.77 -21.67 1.49
C ALA A 262 -1.93 -20.62 0.38
N GLU A 263 -3.03 -19.87 0.40
CA GLU A 263 -3.28 -18.76 -0.54
C GLU A 263 -3.53 -17.45 0.21
N VAL A 264 -2.73 -16.44 -0.11
CA VAL A 264 -2.88 -15.07 0.41
C VAL A 264 -3.18 -14.13 -0.74
N LYS A 265 -4.33 -13.47 -0.69
CA LYS A 265 -4.64 -12.31 -1.53
C LYS A 265 -4.41 -11.05 -0.71
N TYR A 266 -3.63 -10.14 -1.25
CA TYR A 266 -3.31 -8.88 -0.61
C TYR A 266 -3.63 -7.75 -1.57
N SER A 267 -4.60 -6.93 -1.17
CA SER A 267 -5.11 -5.82 -1.98
C SER A 267 -4.75 -4.50 -1.32
N THR A 268 -4.41 -3.49 -2.11
CA THR A 268 -4.13 -2.14 -1.62
C THR A 268 -4.88 -1.11 -2.46
N VAL A 269 -5.63 -0.22 -1.80
CA VAL A 269 -6.23 0.96 -2.42
C VAL A 269 -5.72 2.19 -1.68
N GLN A 270 -4.88 2.98 -2.35
CA GLN A 270 -4.22 4.14 -1.75
C GLN A 270 -4.65 5.41 -2.48
N ASN A 271 -5.12 6.40 -1.71
CA ASN A 271 -5.37 7.76 -2.17
C ASN A 271 -4.74 8.77 -1.21
N TRP A 272 -3.54 9.22 -1.54
CA TRP A 272 -2.78 10.17 -0.74
C TRP A 272 -2.99 11.62 -1.21
N TYR A 273 -2.43 12.60 -0.48
CA TYR A 273 -2.35 13.99 -0.95
C TYR A 273 -1.13 14.19 -1.86
N PRO A 274 -1.31 14.56 -3.15
CA PRO A 274 -0.22 14.59 -4.14
C PRO A 274 0.66 15.83 -4.05
N GLY A 275 0.33 16.77 -3.15
CA GLY A 275 0.86 18.12 -3.18
C GLY A 275 -0.05 19.05 -3.98
N ASP A 276 0.27 20.35 -3.95
CA ASP A 276 -0.46 21.34 -4.73
C ASP A 276 -0.15 21.20 -6.24
N LYS A 277 -0.82 22.01 -7.08
CA LYS A 277 -0.60 22.04 -8.53
C LYS A 277 0.85 22.35 -8.96
N ASN A 278 1.65 22.97 -8.08
CA ASN A 278 3.05 23.30 -8.32
C ASN A 278 4.00 22.20 -7.80
N GLY A 279 3.48 21.14 -7.18
CA GLY A 279 4.27 20.06 -6.60
C GLY A 279 4.83 20.39 -5.21
N ILE A 280 4.24 21.36 -4.50
CA ILE A 280 4.62 21.69 -3.12
C ILE A 280 3.81 20.82 -2.16
N GLY A 281 4.51 20.21 -1.20
CA GLY A 281 3.93 19.28 -0.23
C GLY A 281 3.68 17.89 -0.79
N GLY A 282 2.76 17.17 -0.16
CA GLY A 282 2.40 15.80 -0.54
C GLY A 282 3.27 14.71 0.07
N ILE A 283 2.84 13.47 -0.11
CA ILE A 283 3.38 12.32 0.65
C ILE A 283 4.49 11.60 -0.11
N TYR A 284 5.55 11.24 0.61
CA TYR A 284 6.58 10.31 0.14
C TYR A 284 6.25 8.91 0.63
N ASN A 285 5.94 8.02 -0.31
CA ASN A 285 5.47 6.66 -0.05
C ASN A 285 6.58 5.65 -0.39
N PHE A 286 7.41 5.30 0.60
CA PHE A 286 8.59 4.45 0.47
C PHE A 286 8.40 3.10 1.17
N VAL A 287 7.88 2.12 0.43
CA VAL A 287 7.31 0.92 1.05
C VAL A 287 8.06 -0.35 0.60
N THR A 288 8.30 -1.24 1.57
CA THR A 288 8.87 -2.57 1.31
C THR A 288 7.84 -3.64 1.60
N LYS A 289 7.22 -4.20 0.54
CA LYS A 289 6.32 -5.37 0.66
C LYS A 289 7.00 -6.62 0.11
N ARG A 290 7.02 -7.71 0.87
CA ARG A 290 7.54 -9.00 0.37
C ARG A 290 6.75 -10.17 0.93
N GLY A 291 6.34 -11.04 0.00
CA GLY A 291 5.74 -12.33 0.26
C GLY A 291 6.73 -13.45 0.00
N ILE A 292 6.80 -14.41 0.91
CA ILE A 292 7.51 -15.67 0.71
C ILE A 292 6.46 -16.77 0.55
N CYS A 293 6.40 -17.32 -0.66
CA CYS A 293 5.73 -18.58 -0.95
C CYS A 293 6.67 -19.72 -0.50
N ARG A 294 6.65 -20.00 0.82
CA ARG A 294 7.59 -20.92 1.47
C ARG A 294 7.21 -22.37 1.22
N GLY A 295 5.92 -22.67 1.33
CA GLY A 295 5.42 -24.03 1.19
C GLY A 295 5.15 -24.44 -0.26
N GLU A 296 5.08 -25.74 -0.49
CA GLU A 296 4.71 -26.33 -1.77
C GLU A 296 3.30 -25.88 -2.17
N SER A 297 3.11 -25.52 -3.45
CA SER A 297 1.83 -25.05 -3.99
C SER A 297 1.23 -23.83 -3.26
N SER A 298 2.06 -23.05 -2.56
CA SER A 298 1.64 -21.79 -1.95
C SER A 298 1.42 -20.69 -3.00
N LYS A 299 0.49 -19.78 -2.73
CA LYS A 299 0.11 -18.71 -3.64
C LYS A 299 0.04 -17.36 -2.92
N ILE A 300 0.67 -16.34 -3.50
CA ILE A 300 0.53 -14.94 -3.06
C ILE A 300 0.11 -14.10 -4.26
N SER A 301 -0.96 -13.32 -4.11
CA SER A 301 -1.48 -12.41 -5.12
C SER A 301 -1.51 -10.99 -4.59
N TRP A 302 -0.71 -10.11 -5.19
CA TRP A 302 -0.75 -8.67 -4.95
C TRP A 302 -1.71 -8.01 -5.94
N THR A 303 -2.60 -7.17 -5.42
CA THR A 303 -3.46 -6.30 -6.23
C THR A 303 -3.35 -4.89 -5.69
N GLN A 304 -3.08 -3.89 -6.52
CA GLN A 304 -2.94 -2.52 -6.05
C GLN A 304 -3.50 -1.49 -7.02
N VAL A 305 -4.11 -0.46 -6.44
CA VAL A 305 -4.49 0.78 -7.11
C VAL A 305 -3.87 1.93 -6.32
N GLU A 306 -2.98 2.65 -6.96
CA GLU A 306 -2.20 3.73 -6.35
C GLU A 306 -2.47 5.06 -7.03
N THR A 307 -2.85 6.05 -6.21
CA THR A 307 -2.95 7.44 -6.59
C THR A 307 -2.53 8.35 -5.43
N GLY A 308 -2.22 9.60 -5.74
CA GLY A 308 -2.15 10.67 -4.75
C GLY A 308 -0.84 10.85 -3.98
N SER A 309 0.25 10.11 -4.18
CA SER A 309 1.54 10.43 -3.51
C SER A 309 2.37 11.40 -4.36
N ALA A 310 3.11 12.33 -3.74
CA ALA A 310 4.07 13.17 -4.46
C ALA A 310 5.21 12.33 -5.05
N ILE A 311 5.72 11.39 -4.26
CA ILE A 311 6.75 10.43 -4.68
C ILE A 311 6.36 9.03 -4.20
N THR A 312 6.25 8.07 -5.12
CA THR A 312 6.04 6.65 -4.79
C THR A 312 7.25 5.82 -5.15
N TRP A 313 7.72 5.02 -4.20
CA TRP A 313 8.80 4.06 -4.41
C TRP A 313 8.45 2.70 -3.79
N LYS A 314 8.08 1.72 -4.64
CA LYS A 314 7.55 0.44 -4.13
C LYS A 314 7.76 -0.72 -5.11
N TYR A 315 8.19 -1.87 -4.57
CA TYR A 315 8.32 -3.11 -5.34
C TYR A 315 7.80 -4.34 -4.58
N PRO A 316 6.47 -4.57 -4.51
CA PRO A 316 5.94 -5.76 -3.88
C PRO A 316 6.52 -7.00 -4.55
N SER A 317 7.08 -7.90 -3.74
CA SER A 317 7.90 -9.00 -4.23
C SER A 317 7.33 -10.35 -3.81
N CYS A 318 7.48 -11.37 -4.67
CA CYS A 318 7.23 -12.78 -4.32
C CYS A 318 8.52 -13.58 -4.42
N VAL A 319 8.90 -14.25 -3.33
CA VAL A 319 9.96 -15.26 -3.31
C VAL A 319 9.31 -16.64 -3.36
N LEU A 320 9.42 -17.29 -4.51
CA LEU A 320 8.79 -18.57 -4.83
C LEU A 320 9.71 -19.72 -4.46
N ILE A 321 9.76 -20.05 -3.16
CA ILE A 321 10.65 -21.09 -2.60
C ILE A 321 10.06 -22.47 -2.81
N GLY A 322 8.80 -22.67 -2.45
CA GLY A 322 8.14 -23.96 -2.56
C GLY A 322 7.94 -24.39 -4.01
N ASP A 323 8.06 -25.68 -4.27
CA ASP A 323 7.72 -26.25 -5.58
C ASP A 323 6.26 -25.96 -5.91
N ASN A 324 5.94 -25.75 -7.18
CA ASN A 324 4.61 -25.42 -7.69
C ASN A 324 4.01 -24.11 -7.14
N SER A 325 4.80 -23.27 -6.45
CA SER A 325 4.29 -22.00 -5.92
C SER A 325 3.99 -20.95 -6.99
N VAL A 326 3.06 -20.05 -6.67
CA VAL A 326 2.50 -19.07 -7.60
C VAL A 326 2.58 -17.65 -7.03
N GLY A 327 3.10 -16.71 -7.82
CA GLY A 327 3.10 -15.28 -7.51
C GLY A 327 2.29 -14.48 -8.54
N GLU A 328 1.34 -13.68 -8.09
CA GLU A 328 0.59 -12.77 -8.98
C GLU A 328 0.80 -11.32 -8.53
N PHE A 329 0.91 -10.40 -9.49
CA PHE A 329 0.98 -8.97 -9.25
C PHE A 329 0.12 -8.23 -10.27
N ASN A 330 -0.88 -7.50 -9.79
CA ASN A 330 -1.79 -6.69 -10.60
C ASN A 330 -1.74 -5.26 -10.07
N SER A 331 -1.39 -4.29 -10.90
CA SER A 331 -1.17 -2.91 -10.46
C SER A 331 -1.75 -1.90 -11.41
N VAL A 332 -2.46 -0.90 -10.87
CA VAL A 332 -2.77 0.36 -11.54
C VAL A 332 -2.06 1.47 -10.79
N ALA A 333 -1.25 2.26 -11.50
CA ALA A 333 -0.57 3.42 -10.93
C ALA A 333 -0.94 4.66 -11.74
N LEU A 334 -1.57 5.64 -11.10
CA LEU A 334 -1.91 6.93 -11.69
C LEU A 334 -1.00 8.02 -11.12
N THR A 335 -0.45 8.83 -12.02
CA THR A 335 0.36 10.00 -11.68
C THR A 335 -0.14 11.20 -12.45
N ASN A 336 -0.19 12.34 -11.78
CA ASN A 336 -0.69 13.61 -12.29
C ASN A 336 0.14 14.78 -11.74
N HIS A 337 -0.09 16.00 -12.23
CA HIS A 337 0.62 17.21 -11.84
C HIS A 337 2.15 17.02 -11.91
N HIS A 338 2.85 17.07 -10.77
CA HIS A 338 4.31 16.88 -10.67
C HIS A 338 4.68 15.61 -9.89
N GLN A 339 3.74 14.66 -9.77
CA GLN A 339 3.98 13.40 -9.08
C GLN A 339 5.06 12.56 -9.78
N GLN A 340 5.77 11.77 -9.00
CA GLN A 340 6.80 10.84 -9.49
C GLN A 340 6.52 9.44 -8.93
N ALA A 341 6.56 8.42 -9.76
CA ALA A 341 6.42 7.03 -9.34
C ALA A 341 7.53 6.16 -9.94
N ASP A 342 8.26 5.42 -9.11
CA ASP A 342 9.09 4.29 -9.53
C ASP A 342 8.56 3.04 -8.81
N THR A 343 7.68 2.32 -9.52
CA THR A 343 6.88 1.23 -8.98
C THR A 343 7.06 -0.03 -9.80
N GLY A 344 6.81 -1.20 -9.21
CA GLY A 344 6.76 -2.45 -9.96
C GLY A 344 6.82 -3.65 -9.04
N THR A 345 7.46 -4.72 -9.46
CA THR A 345 7.45 -5.98 -8.69
C THR A 345 8.70 -6.80 -8.91
N LYS A 346 9.00 -7.71 -7.97
CA LYS A 346 10.09 -8.69 -8.10
C LYS A 346 9.55 -10.10 -7.92
N MET A 347 9.66 -10.92 -8.96
CA MET A 347 9.30 -12.34 -8.94
C MET A 347 10.59 -13.17 -8.94
N ILE A 348 10.87 -13.84 -7.82
CA ILE A 348 12.09 -14.63 -7.62
C ILE A 348 11.72 -16.11 -7.58
N HIS A 349 12.00 -16.83 -8.66
CA HIS A 349 11.73 -18.26 -8.82
C HIS A 349 12.88 -19.10 -8.28
N ILE A 350 12.61 -19.91 -7.26
CA ILE A 350 13.58 -20.79 -6.61
C ILE A 350 13.13 -22.27 -6.72
N GLY A 351 11.89 -22.55 -6.35
CA GLY A 351 11.29 -23.89 -6.47
C GLY A 351 11.02 -24.30 -7.92
N LYS A 352 10.78 -25.59 -8.11
CA LYS A 352 10.42 -26.19 -9.41
C LYS A 352 8.98 -25.85 -9.79
N ASN A 353 8.70 -25.80 -11.09
CA ASN A 353 7.37 -25.56 -11.67
C ASN A 353 6.68 -24.27 -11.15
N THR A 354 7.46 -23.30 -10.68
CA THR A 354 6.96 -22.04 -10.13
C THR A 354 6.38 -21.15 -11.21
N LYS A 355 5.28 -20.46 -10.92
CA LYS A 355 4.58 -19.60 -11.89
C LYS A 355 4.49 -18.17 -11.37
N SER A 356 4.67 -17.20 -12.26
CA SER A 356 4.36 -15.81 -11.94
C SER A 356 3.63 -15.08 -13.05
N THR A 357 2.73 -14.19 -12.66
CA THR A 357 1.99 -13.31 -13.58
C THR A 357 2.13 -11.88 -13.10
N ILE A 358 2.53 -10.99 -14.00
CA ILE A 358 2.71 -9.56 -13.72
C ILE A 358 1.84 -8.79 -14.71
N VAL A 359 0.88 -8.02 -14.21
CA VAL A 359 0.06 -7.10 -14.98
C VAL A 359 0.20 -5.72 -14.36
N SER A 360 0.85 -4.81 -15.07
CA SER A 360 1.01 -3.41 -14.64
C SER A 360 0.39 -2.48 -15.67
N LYS A 361 -0.46 -1.58 -15.19
CA LYS A 361 -1.14 -0.54 -15.97
C LYS A 361 -0.71 0.82 -15.39
N GLY A 362 0.24 1.48 -16.02
CA GLY A 362 0.66 2.83 -15.69
C GLY A 362 -0.21 3.86 -16.43
N ILE A 363 -0.63 4.91 -15.74
CA ILE A 363 -1.33 6.07 -16.32
C ILE A 363 -0.57 7.32 -15.87
N SER A 364 -0.21 8.16 -16.83
CA SER A 364 0.56 9.38 -16.57
C SER A 364 -0.11 10.59 -17.22
N ALA A 365 -0.33 11.63 -16.42
CA ALA A 365 -1.01 12.87 -16.78
C ALA A 365 -0.23 14.10 -16.32
N GLY A 366 -0.60 15.28 -16.83
CA GLY A 366 0.03 16.55 -16.44
C GLY A 366 1.51 16.59 -16.81
N LYS A 367 2.38 16.83 -15.82
CA LYS A 367 3.85 16.88 -15.95
C LYS A 367 4.54 15.79 -15.12
N SER A 368 3.80 14.72 -14.84
CA SER A 368 4.25 13.64 -13.96
C SER A 368 5.16 12.65 -14.69
N ASP A 369 5.93 11.88 -13.92
CA ASP A 369 6.75 10.77 -14.42
C ASP A 369 6.31 9.47 -13.75
N ASN A 370 5.86 8.50 -14.56
CA ASN A 370 5.50 7.16 -14.11
C ASN A 370 6.48 6.13 -14.65
N SER A 371 7.25 5.50 -13.77
CA SER A 371 8.23 4.48 -14.12
C SER A 371 7.79 3.13 -13.57
N TYR A 372 7.58 2.17 -14.47
CA TYR A 372 7.53 0.76 -14.11
C TYR A 372 8.95 0.18 -14.03
N ARG A 373 9.26 -0.57 -12.98
CA ARG A 373 10.49 -1.35 -12.84
C ARG A 373 10.21 -2.72 -12.26
N GLY A 374 10.45 -3.74 -13.07
CA GLY A 374 10.20 -5.14 -12.73
C GLY A 374 11.46 -5.98 -12.72
N LEU A 375 11.53 -6.99 -11.84
CA LEU A 375 12.56 -8.02 -11.87
C LEU A 375 11.91 -9.41 -11.93
N VAL A 376 12.24 -10.19 -12.95
CA VAL A 376 11.96 -11.63 -13.00
C VAL A 376 13.28 -12.36 -12.93
N LYS A 377 13.50 -13.05 -11.81
CA LYS A 377 14.73 -13.80 -11.55
C LYS A 377 14.43 -15.28 -11.41
N VAL A 378 15.08 -16.11 -12.23
CA VAL A 378 14.97 -17.57 -12.19
C VAL A 378 16.30 -18.15 -11.73
N MET A 379 16.29 -18.79 -10.56
CA MET A 379 17.49 -19.43 -10.02
C MET A 379 17.85 -20.69 -10.81
N PRO A 380 19.12 -21.13 -10.82
CA PRO A 380 19.54 -22.32 -11.57
C PRO A 380 18.78 -23.61 -11.22
N GLY A 381 18.32 -23.76 -9.97
CA GLY A 381 17.53 -24.93 -9.53
C GLY A 381 16.04 -24.89 -9.89
N ALA A 382 15.52 -23.75 -10.35
CA ALA A 382 14.10 -23.54 -10.62
C ALA A 382 13.74 -24.08 -12.02
N THR A 383 13.53 -25.40 -12.12
CA THR A 383 13.18 -26.06 -13.38
C THR A 383 11.71 -25.83 -13.74
N ASN A 384 11.40 -25.69 -15.04
CA ASN A 384 10.06 -25.46 -15.58
C ASN A 384 9.34 -24.23 -14.99
N SER A 385 10.07 -23.19 -14.59
CA SER A 385 9.44 -21.95 -14.15
C SER A 385 8.76 -21.25 -15.32
N ARG A 386 7.63 -20.60 -15.06
CA ARG A 386 6.90 -19.81 -16.05
C ARG A 386 6.65 -18.40 -15.55
N ASN A 387 6.88 -17.41 -16.39
CA ASN A 387 6.50 -16.03 -16.14
C ASN A 387 5.81 -15.45 -17.38
N TYR A 388 4.73 -14.70 -17.14
CA TYR A 388 4.14 -13.79 -18.12
C TYR A 388 4.07 -12.40 -17.50
N SER A 389 4.62 -11.41 -18.18
CA SER A 389 4.65 -10.02 -17.74
C SER A 389 4.06 -9.12 -18.81
N GLN A 390 3.09 -8.30 -18.43
CA GLN A 390 2.44 -7.31 -19.28
C GLN A 390 2.52 -5.94 -18.60
N CYS A 391 3.17 -4.99 -19.26
CA CYS A 391 3.45 -3.66 -18.74
C CYS A 391 2.90 -2.61 -19.72
N ASP A 392 1.67 -2.18 -19.50
CA ASP A 392 1.04 -1.20 -20.36
C ASP A 392 1.13 0.19 -19.73
N SER A 393 1.46 1.19 -20.54
CA SER A 393 1.50 2.60 -20.14
C SER A 393 0.54 3.44 -20.98
N LEU A 394 -0.25 4.30 -20.34
CA LEU A 394 -1.16 5.23 -20.98
C LEU A 394 -0.72 6.67 -20.67
N LEU A 395 -0.42 7.45 -21.71
CA LEU A 395 -0.09 8.88 -21.58
C LEU A 395 -1.33 9.74 -21.87
N LEU A 396 -1.60 10.65 -20.94
CA LEU A 396 -2.66 11.66 -21.01
C LEU A 396 -2.01 13.04 -21.21
N GLY A 397 -1.81 13.42 -22.47
CA GLY A 397 -1.17 14.67 -22.86
C GLY A 397 0.19 14.46 -23.54
N SER A 398 0.98 15.54 -23.63
CA SER A 398 2.30 15.55 -24.28
C SER A 398 3.44 15.96 -23.35
N THR A 399 3.14 16.26 -22.09
CA THR A 399 4.10 16.79 -21.09
C THR A 399 4.42 15.81 -19.98
N CYS A 400 3.77 14.65 -19.95
CA CYS A 400 3.99 13.59 -18.98
C CYS A 400 4.93 12.50 -19.53
N GLY A 401 5.53 11.72 -18.64
CA GLY A 401 6.48 10.66 -18.96
C GLY A 401 6.01 9.29 -18.48
N ALA A 402 6.14 8.28 -19.33
CA ALA A 402 5.95 6.89 -18.94
C ALA A 402 7.18 6.06 -19.34
N HIS A 403 7.80 5.42 -18.35
CA HIS A 403 9.06 4.69 -18.50
C HIS A 403 8.88 3.24 -18.07
N THR A 404 9.55 2.30 -18.74
CA THR A 404 9.45 0.86 -18.42
C THR A 404 10.85 0.25 -18.39
N PHE A 405 11.26 -0.24 -17.22
CA PHE A 405 12.58 -0.80 -16.93
C PHE A 405 12.47 -2.28 -16.49
N PRO A 406 12.29 -3.23 -17.44
CA PRO A 406 12.23 -4.65 -17.11
C PRO A 406 13.62 -5.25 -16.93
N TYR A 407 13.78 -6.08 -15.90
CA TYR A 407 14.97 -6.88 -15.65
C TYR A 407 14.60 -8.35 -15.67
N ILE A 408 15.28 -9.12 -16.52
CA ILE A 408 15.04 -10.56 -16.68
C ILE A 408 16.39 -11.28 -16.48
N GLU A 409 16.49 -12.08 -15.43
CA GLU A 409 17.67 -12.87 -15.10
C GLU A 409 17.30 -14.36 -15.09
N VAL A 410 17.68 -15.11 -16.13
CA VAL A 410 17.28 -16.52 -16.27
C VAL A 410 18.48 -17.45 -16.11
N GLY A 411 18.58 -18.08 -14.94
CA GLY A 411 19.62 -19.05 -14.60
C GLY A 411 19.29 -20.50 -14.98
N ASN A 412 18.10 -20.79 -15.53
CA ASN A 412 17.64 -22.15 -15.84
C ASN A 412 17.15 -22.27 -17.30
N LYS A 413 17.53 -23.37 -17.98
CA LYS A 413 17.26 -23.60 -19.41
C LYS A 413 15.84 -24.09 -19.74
N SER A 414 15.12 -24.62 -18.76
CA SER A 414 13.77 -25.18 -18.92
C SER A 414 12.65 -24.17 -18.69
N SER A 415 13.00 -22.96 -18.28
CA SER A 415 12.04 -21.93 -17.90
C SER A 415 11.57 -21.12 -19.11
N ILE A 416 10.30 -20.70 -19.08
CA ILE A 416 9.65 -19.93 -20.15
C ILE A 416 9.26 -18.57 -19.57
N ILE A 417 9.84 -17.50 -20.10
CA ILE A 417 9.64 -16.14 -19.61
C ILE A 417 9.20 -15.27 -20.78
N GLU A 418 8.05 -14.64 -20.64
CA GLU A 418 7.44 -13.75 -21.64
C GLU A 418 7.26 -12.37 -21.03
N HIS A 419 7.65 -11.32 -21.76
CA HIS A 419 7.48 -9.94 -21.34
C HIS A 419 7.01 -9.09 -22.52
N GLU A 420 5.89 -8.42 -22.32
CA GLU A 420 5.28 -7.49 -23.25
C GLU A 420 5.13 -6.12 -22.58
N ALA A 421 5.43 -5.07 -23.34
CA ALA A 421 5.22 -3.70 -22.89
C ALA A 421 4.61 -2.87 -24.02
N THR A 422 3.51 -2.18 -23.72
CA THR A 422 2.77 -1.37 -24.70
C THR A 422 2.63 0.05 -24.21
N THR A 423 2.90 1.03 -25.07
CA THR A 423 2.62 2.43 -24.79
C THR A 423 1.45 2.90 -25.63
N SER A 424 0.42 3.45 -24.98
CA SER A 424 -0.80 3.96 -25.59
C SER A 424 -0.99 5.43 -25.26
N LYS A 425 -1.71 6.14 -26.13
CA LYS A 425 -2.20 7.50 -25.90
C LYS A 425 -3.69 7.50 -26.21
N ILE A 426 -4.48 8.28 -25.47
CA ILE A 426 -5.88 8.49 -25.83
C ILE A 426 -5.93 9.30 -27.14
N GLY A 427 -6.54 8.72 -28.17
CA GLY A 427 -6.65 9.35 -29.48
C GLY A 427 -7.73 10.44 -29.49
N GLU A 428 -7.49 11.54 -30.21
CA GLU A 428 -8.47 12.61 -30.41
C GLU A 428 -9.77 12.07 -31.02
N ASP A 429 -9.68 11.09 -31.93
CA ASP A 429 -10.82 10.42 -32.54
C ASP A 429 -11.72 9.69 -31.51
N GLN A 430 -11.12 9.08 -30.48
CA GLN A 430 -11.86 8.37 -29.44
C GLN A 430 -12.65 9.36 -28.58
N ILE A 431 -12.02 10.48 -28.20
CA ILE A 431 -12.66 11.56 -27.45
C ILE A 431 -13.74 12.24 -28.31
N PHE A 432 -13.44 12.55 -29.56
CA PHE A 432 -14.39 13.15 -30.50
C PHE A 432 -15.63 12.26 -30.68
N TYR A 433 -15.44 10.94 -30.82
CA TYR A 433 -16.53 9.99 -30.92
C TYR A 433 -17.43 9.99 -29.68
N CYS A 434 -16.85 10.02 -28.47
CA CYS A 434 -17.61 10.09 -27.22
C CYS A 434 -18.37 11.42 -27.11
N ASN A 435 -17.70 12.54 -27.41
CA ASN A 435 -18.29 13.87 -27.38
C ASN A 435 -19.45 14.01 -28.36
N GLN A 436 -19.34 13.42 -29.55
CA GLN A 436 -20.41 13.38 -30.55
C GLN A 436 -21.64 12.56 -30.11
N ARG A 437 -21.49 11.72 -29.08
CA ARG A 437 -22.58 10.98 -28.42
C ARG A 437 -23.14 11.71 -27.19
N GLY A 438 -22.69 12.93 -26.90
CA GLY A 438 -23.14 13.74 -25.78
C GLY A 438 -22.45 13.42 -24.45
N ILE A 439 -21.39 12.60 -24.47
CA ILE A 439 -20.57 12.30 -23.29
C ILE A 439 -19.57 13.47 -23.13
N SER A 440 -19.38 13.99 -21.92
CA SER A 440 -18.40 15.05 -21.71
C SER A 440 -16.96 14.53 -21.95
N THR A 441 -16.01 15.43 -22.24
CA THR A 441 -14.61 15.03 -22.42
C THR A 441 -14.05 14.32 -21.18
N GLU A 442 -14.41 14.80 -19.99
CA GLU A 442 -13.99 14.22 -18.71
C GLU A 442 -14.57 12.81 -18.51
N ASP A 443 -15.88 12.64 -18.74
CA ASP A 443 -16.54 11.33 -18.66
C ASP A 443 -15.98 10.35 -19.69
N ALA A 444 -15.64 10.84 -20.90
CA ALA A 444 -15.04 10.03 -21.94
C ALA A 444 -13.65 9.51 -21.52
N ILE A 445 -12.80 10.38 -20.96
CA ILE A 445 -11.49 9.99 -20.43
C ILE A 445 -11.65 8.98 -19.29
N GLY A 446 -12.53 9.27 -18.33
CA GLY A 446 -12.82 8.37 -17.21
C GLY A 446 -13.28 6.99 -17.68
N MET A 447 -14.15 6.93 -18.70
CA MET A 447 -14.61 5.68 -19.30
C MET A 447 -13.47 4.89 -19.95
N ILE A 448 -12.62 5.54 -20.76
CA ILE A 448 -11.50 4.89 -21.45
C ILE A 448 -10.47 4.38 -20.42
N VAL A 449 -10.12 5.19 -19.43
CA VAL A 449 -9.16 4.82 -18.38
C VAL A 449 -9.69 3.68 -17.51
N ASN A 450 -10.97 3.69 -17.14
CA ASN A 450 -11.59 2.56 -16.44
C ASN A 450 -11.60 1.29 -17.28
N GLY A 451 -11.86 1.40 -18.59
CA GLY A 451 -11.75 0.28 -19.53
C GLY A 451 -10.34 -0.28 -19.60
N TYR A 452 -9.33 0.59 -19.58
CA TYR A 452 -7.91 0.25 -19.58
C TYR A 452 -7.47 -0.46 -18.28
N ALA A 453 -7.95 0.01 -17.13
CA ALA A 453 -7.66 -0.55 -15.80
C ALA A 453 -8.50 -1.79 -15.44
N ARG A 454 -9.51 -2.14 -16.25
CA ARG A 454 -10.52 -3.18 -15.95
C ARG A 454 -9.93 -4.52 -15.50
N GLU A 455 -8.85 -4.96 -16.14
CA GLU A 455 -8.22 -6.25 -15.82
C GLU A 455 -7.75 -6.32 -14.36
N VAL A 456 -7.17 -5.23 -13.86
CA VAL A 456 -6.69 -5.11 -12.48
C VAL A 456 -7.85 -4.85 -11.52
N LEU A 457 -8.79 -3.97 -11.90
CA LEU A 457 -9.95 -3.65 -11.06
C LEU A 457 -10.82 -4.89 -10.77
N ASN A 458 -10.95 -5.80 -11.73
CA ASN A 458 -11.67 -7.07 -11.54
C ASN A 458 -10.98 -8.04 -10.55
N LYS A 459 -9.74 -7.78 -10.13
CA LYS A 459 -9.03 -8.56 -9.11
C LYS A 459 -9.30 -8.06 -7.70
N LEU A 460 -9.87 -6.87 -7.55
CA LEU A 460 -10.30 -6.33 -6.26
C LEU A 460 -11.67 -6.89 -5.88
N PRO A 461 -11.99 -6.98 -4.57
CA PRO A 461 -13.36 -7.23 -4.13
C PRO A 461 -14.29 -6.11 -4.65
N MET A 462 -15.56 -6.46 -4.92
CA MET A 462 -16.51 -5.59 -5.64
C MET A 462 -16.63 -4.18 -5.03
N GLU A 463 -16.75 -4.09 -3.70
CA GLU A 463 -16.87 -2.82 -2.96
C GLU A 463 -15.69 -1.89 -3.26
N PHE A 464 -14.47 -2.44 -3.21
CA PHE A 464 -13.23 -1.69 -3.43
C PHE A 464 -12.96 -1.41 -4.90
N ALA A 465 -13.43 -2.27 -5.81
CA ALA A 465 -13.36 -2.00 -7.24
C ALA A 465 -14.18 -0.73 -7.58
N VAL A 466 -15.36 -0.55 -6.97
CA VAL A 466 -16.18 0.65 -7.16
C VAL A 466 -15.51 1.89 -6.55
N GLU A 467 -14.94 1.77 -5.35
CA GLU A 467 -14.18 2.86 -4.73
C GLU A 467 -12.98 3.28 -5.59
N ALA A 468 -12.18 2.31 -6.04
CA ALA A 468 -11.03 2.55 -6.91
C ALA A 468 -11.42 3.24 -8.23
N GLN A 469 -12.55 2.85 -8.85
CA GLN A 469 -13.05 3.50 -10.06
C GLN A 469 -13.41 4.97 -9.83
N LYS A 470 -14.07 5.29 -8.71
CA LYS A 470 -14.39 6.68 -8.34
C LYS A 470 -13.13 7.49 -8.08
N LEU A 471 -12.17 6.92 -7.34
CA LEU A 471 -10.89 7.57 -7.04
C LEU A 471 -10.08 7.88 -8.30
N LEU A 472 -10.04 6.94 -9.26
CA LEU A 472 -9.40 7.15 -10.55
C LEU A 472 -10.07 8.27 -11.34
N ALA A 473 -11.40 8.34 -11.34
CA ALA A 473 -12.15 9.39 -12.05
C ALA A 473 -11.86 10.79 -11.47
N ILE A 474 -11.93 10.94 -10.14
CA ILE A 474 -11.66 12.23 -9.45
C ILE A 474 -10.22 12.68 -9.69
N SER A 475 -9.25 11.76 -9.64
CA SER A 475 -7.83 12.08 -9.84
C SER A 475 -7.50 12.55 -11.26
N LEU A 476 -8.41 12.33 -12.22
CA LEU A 476 -8.26 12.68 -13.64
C LEU A 476 -9.01 13.96 -14.03
N GLU A 477 -9.89 14.46 -13.16
CA GLU A 477 -10.64 15.70 -13.37
C GLU A 477 -9.66 16.88 -13.48
N GLY A 478 -9.87 17.78 -14.44
CA GLY A 478 -8.98 18.92 -14.70
C GLY A 478 -7.54 18.58 -15.14
N SER A 479 -7.22 17.30 -15.38
CA SER A 479 -5.85 16.83 -15.64
C SER A 479 -5.46 16.87 -17.13
N VAL A 480 -6.42 17.22 -17.98
CA VAL A 480 -6.26 17.33 -19.43
C VAL A 480 -6.56 18.78 -19.83
N GLY A 481 -5.51 19.60 -19.82
CA GLY A 481 -5.50 21.02 -20.19
C GLY A 481 -4.08 21.52 -20.37
#